data_AF-A0A0G2G8M7-F1
#
_entry.id   AF-A0A0G2G8M7-F1
#
_cell.length_a   1.000
_cell.length_b   1.000
_cell.length_c   1.000
_cell.angle_alpha   90.00
_cell.angle_beta   90.00
_cell.angle_gamma   90.00
#
_symmetry.space_group_name_H-M   'P 1'
#
loop_
_entity.id
_entity.type
_entity.pdbx_description
1 polymer ?
#
loop_
_entity_poly.entity_id
_entity_poly.type
_entity_poly.pdbx_seq_one_letter_code
_entity_poly.pdbx_strand_id
1 'polypeptide(L)'
;MTMLSFGEPWGFVANSRDERAMLRSWRAGLDFFGFVGRFRWFRDVVIKTRVGARLFLPSVADDSGMGYLMSQADGAVAERERRIENEGFAQEKPDFLQHCLTARHPSTQAPLTPSQKRAHITLLIQAGADTTGTALGSTLRFLLTHPASLSRCRTELSHALAARRLSSPILL
;
A
#
# COMPACT_ATOMS: atom_id res chain seq x y z
N MET A 1 -1.48 4.56 5.75
CA MET A 1 -1.02 3.27 5.16
C MET A 1 0.20 2.76 5.92
N THR A 2 1.38 3.40 5.84
CA THR A 2 2.62 2.86 6.43
C THR A 2 2.54 2.54 7.94
N MET A 3 1.87 3.38 8.73
CA MET A 3 1.68 3.12 10.17
C MET A 3 0.89 1.83 10.44
N LEU A 4 -0.12 1.53 9.63
CA LEU A 4 -0.91 0.30 9.76
C LEU A 4 -0.13 -0.91 9.22
N SER A 5 0.68 -0.69 8.18
CA SER A 5 1.38 -1.73 7.45
C SER A 5 2.65 -2.21 8.16
N PHE A 6 3.40 -1.26 8.74
CA PHE A 6 4.77 -1.44 9.24
C PHE A 6 4.95 -0.98 10.69
N GLY A 7 3.88 -0.54 11.34
CA GLY A 7 3.90 -0.08 12.73
C GLY A 7 4.38 1.35 12.92
N GLU A 8 4.89 2.02 11.88
CA GLU A 8 5.48 3.36 11.98
C GLU A 8 5.11 4.29 10.80
N PRO A 9 4.99 5.60 11.05
CA PRO A 9 4.84 6.58 9.99
C PRO A 9 6.19 6.78 9.27
N TRP A 10 6.20 6.72 7.93
CA TRP A 10 7.43 6.95 7.15
C TRP A 10 7.73 8.42 6.85
N GLY A 11 6.96 9.36 7.41
CA GLY A 11 7.21 10.80 7.26
C GLY A 11 6.41 11.52 6.16
N PHE A 12 5.58 10.82 5.36
CA PHE A 12 4.80 11.43 4.27
C PHE A 12 4.03 12.71 4.68
N VAL A 13 3.36 12.68 5.84
CA VAL A 13 2.60 13.84 6.35
C VAL A 13 3.52 14.87 6.98
N ALA A 14 4.42 14.45 7.87
CA ALA A 14 5.32 15.36 8.61
C ALA A 14 6.22 16.17 7.67
N ASN A 15 6.75 15.54 6.63
CA ASN A 15 7.65 16.16 5.67
C ASN A 15 6.92 16.70 4.43
N SER A 16 5.61 16.46 4.31
CA SER A 16 4.77 16.88 3.17
C SER A 16 5.39 16.54 1.81
N ARG A 17 5.94 15.33 1.67
CA ARG A 17 6.62 14.89 0.44
C ARG A 17 6.38 13.42 0.15
N ASP A 18 6.64 13.03 -1.10
CA ASP A 18 6.62 11.64 -1.54
C ASP A 18 7.86 10.90 -1.01
N GLU A 19 7.73 10.36 0.20
CA GLU A 19 8.81 9.61 0.84
C GLU A 19 9.19 8.40 -0.01
N ARG A 20 10.50 8.24 -0.20
CA ARG A 20 11.09 7.18 -1.02
C ARG A 20 10.52 7.14 -2.45
N ALA A 21 10.07 8.26 -3.00
CA ALA A 21 9.56 8.33 -4.37
C ALA A 21 8.39 7.37 -4.68
N MET A 22 7.66 6.89 -3.67
CA MET A 22 6.74 5.76 -3.84
C MET A 22 5.55 6.09 -4.76
N LEU A 23 4.94 7.27 -4.59
CA LEU A 23 3.82 7.69 -5.45
C LEU A 23 4.30 7.96 -6.87
N ARG A 24 5.47 8.58 -7.04
CA ARG A 24 6.08 8.79 -8.34
C ARG A 24 6.37 7.46 -9.04
N SER A 25 6.98 6.49 -8.35
CA SER A 25 7.29 5.16 -8.90
C SER A 25 6.02 4.39 -9.24
N TRP A 26 4.99 4.43 -8.39
CA TRP A 26 3.68 3.85 -8.71
C TRP A 26 3.10 4.41 -10.01
N ARG A 27 3.03 5.75 -10.11
CA ARG A 27 2.44 6.43 -11.28
C ARG A 27 3.23 6.20 -12.56
N ALA A 28 4.56 6.14 -12.49
CA ALA A 28 5.40 5.80 -13.64
C ALA A 28 5.10 4.40 -14.20
N GLY A 29 4.67 3.45 -13.35
CA GLY A 29 4.27 2.11 -13.78
C GLY A 29 2.89 2.04 -14.46
N LEU A 30 2.03 3.05 -14.28
CA LEU A 30 0.63 3.00 -14.72
C LEU A 30 0.48 3.03 -16.24
N ASP A 31 1.36 3.72 -16.97
CA ASP A 31 1.31 3.76 -18.44
C ASP A 31 1.56 2.37 -19.03
N PHE A 32 2.60 1.69 -18.54
CA PHE A 32 2.89 0.32 -18.96
C PHE A 32 1.78 -0.64 -18.52
N PHE A 33 1.29 -0.53 -17.27
CA PHE A 33 0.16 -1.32 -16.79
C PHE A 33 -1.08 -1.13 -17.68
N GLY A 34 -1.39 0.10 -18.06
CA GLY A 34 -2.49 0.46 -18.93
C GLY A 34 -2.32 -0.06 -20.36
N PHE A 35 -1.10 -0.03 -20.89
CA PHE A 35 -0.74 -0.59 -22.19
C PHE A 35 -0.93 -2.12 -22.21
N VAL A 36 -0.31 -2.84 -21.27
CA VAL A 36 -0.41 -4.31 -21.16
C VAL A 36 -1.85 -4.75 -20.91
N GLY A 37 -2.61 -4.00 -20.13
CA GLY A 37 -4.03 -4.27 -19.88
C GLY A 37 -4.91 -4.20 -21.14
N ARG A 38 -4.53 -3.36 -22.12
CA ARG A 38 -5.32 -3.12 -23.35
C ARG A 38 -4.79 -3.91 -24.54
N PHE A 39 -3.48 -4.08 -24.66
CA PHE A 39 -2.87 -4.76 -25.80
C PHE A 39 -2.69 -6.26 -25.56
N ARG A 40 -3.76 -7.01 -25.82
CA ARG A 40 -3.83 -8.46 -25.56
C ARG A 40 -2.74 -9.27 -26.25
N TRP A 41 -2.43 -8.98 -27.52
CA TRP A 41 -1.39 -9.72 -28.25
C TRP A 41 -0.02 -9.56 -27.59
N PHE A 42 0.37 -8.33 -27.23
CA PHE A 42 1.61 -8.09 -26.51
C PHE A 42 1.65 -8.84 -25.16
N ARG A 43 0.57 -8.75 -24.38
CA ARG A 43 0.44 -9.47 -23.11
C ARG A 43 0.50 -10.99 -23.25
N ASP A 44 -0.26 -11.55 -24.19
CA ASP A 44 -0.51 -12.98 -24.28
C ASP A 44 0.55 -13.72 -25.12
N VAL A 45 1.28 -13.00 -25.98
CA VAL A 45 2.32 -13.57 -26.86
C VAL A 45 3.70 -13.09 -26.46
N VAL A 46 3.96 -11.77 -26.47
CA VAL A 46 5.31 -11.21 -26.27
C VAL A 46 5.81 -11.43 -24.84
N ILE A 47 5.04 -10.99 -23.84
CA ILE A 47 5.43 -11.08 -22.42
C ILE A 47 5.63 -12.54 -21.97
N LYS A 48 4.88 -13.49 -22.54
CA LYS A 48 4.98 -14.92 -22.14
C LYS A 48 6.25 -15.61 -22.65
N THR A 49 6.98 -15.01 -23.58
CA THR A 49 8.28 -15.56 -23.99
C THR A 49 9.33 -15.33 -22.90
N ARG A 50 10.34 -16.21 -22.78
CA ARG A 50 11.43 -16.02 -21.79
C ARG A 50 12.15 -14.67 -21.95
N VAL A 51 12.37 -14.27 -23.20
CA VAL A 51 13.04 -13.00 -23.53
C VAL A 51 12.11 -11.82 -23.23
N GLY A 52 10.85 -11.87 -23.65
CA GLY A 52 9.88 -10.82 -23.36
C GLY A 52 9.62 -10.65 -21.87
N ALA A 53 9.48 -11.75 -21.13
CA ALA A 53 9.36 -11.71 -19.67
C ALA A 53 10.57 -11.00 -19.03
N ARG A 54 11.79 -11.34 -19.43
CA ARG A 54 13.02 -10.72 -18.90
C ARG A 54 13.14 -9.24 -19.25
N LEU A 55 12.64 -8.82 -20.41
CA LEU A 55 12.76 -7.43 -20.88
C LEU A 55 11.65 -6.52 -20.35
N PHE A 56 10.44 -7.04 -20.15
CA PHE A 56 9.26 -6.22 -19.90
C PHE A 56 8.60 -6.42 -18.53
N LEU A 57 8.88 -7.51 -17.81
CA LEU A 57 8.35 -7.67 -16.46
C LEU A 57 9.20 -6.88 -15.45
N PRO A 58 8.56 -6.28 -14.44
CA PRO A 58 9.27 -5.55 -13.41
C PRO A 58 10.20 -6.45 -12.62
N SER A 59 11.33 -5.88 -12.21
CA SER A 59 12.37 -6.52 -11.42
C SER A 59 12.63 -5.72 -10.14
N VAL A 60 12.99 -6.40 -9.05
CA VAL A 60 13.42 -5.72 -7.81
C VAL A 60 14.69 -4.87 -7.99
N ALA A 61 15.40 -5.04 -9.12
CA ALA A 61 16.55 -4.22 -9.49
C ALA A 61 16.17 -2.88 -10.14
N ASP A 62 14.90 -2.65 -10.48
CA ASP A 62 14.46 -1.41 -11.10
C ASP A 62 14.49 -0.26 -10.07
N ASP A 63 14.97 0.91 -10.50
CA ASP A 63 15.05 2.14 -9.69
C ASP A 63 13.74 2.96 -9.69
N SER A 64 12.77 2.53 -10.48
CA SER A 64 11.51 3.20 -10.78
C SER A 64 10.39 2.16 -10.99
N GLY A 65 9.13 2.63 -11.08
CA GLY A 65 8.03 1.78 -11.47
C GLY A 65 7.64 0.73 -10.44
N MET A 66 7.03 -0.35 -10.93
CA MET A 66 6.57 -1.48 -10.11
C MET A 66 7.72 -2.25 -9.46
N GLY A 67 8.85 -2.37 -10.16
CA GLY A 67 10.03 -3.07 -9.66
C GLY A 67 10.63 -2.39 -8.42
N TYR A 68 10.69 -1.05 -8.42
CA TYR A 68 11.08 -0.28 -7.24
C TYR A 68 10.14 -0.49 -6.04
N LEU A 69 8.83 -0.56 -6.27
CA LEU A 69 7.88 -0.85 -5.18
C LEU A 69 8.05 -2.27 -4.63
N MET A 70 8.37 -3.22 -5.50
CA MET A 70 8.70 -4.59 -5.10
C MET A 70 9.98 -4.64 -4.25
N SER A 71 11.00 -3.82 -4.57
CA SER A 71 12.23 -3.75 -3.79
C SER A 71 12.01 -3.15 -2.39
N GLN A 72 11.11 -2.15 -2.27
CA GLN A 72 10.70 -1.61 -0.97
C GLN A 72 9.99 -2.67 -0.11
N ALA A 73 9.10 -3.46 -0.72
CA ALA A 73 8.42 -4.56 -0.05
C ALA A 73 9.38 -5.67 0.37
N ASP A 74 10.30 -6.06 -0.51
CA ASP A 74 11.34 -7.05 -0.25
C ASP A 74 12.24 -6.62 0.93
N GLY A 75 12.74 -5.39 0.91
CA GLY A 75 13.56 -4.85 1.99
C GLY A 75 12.83 -4.84 3.34
N ALA A 76 11.55 -4.44 3.36
CA ALA A 76 10.76 -4.43 4.59
C ALA A 76 10.53 -5.84 5.16
N VAL A 77 10.26 -6.82 4.29
CA VAL A 77 10.08 -8.23 4.69
C VAL A 77 11.40 -8.80 5.19
N ALA A 78 12.49 -8.65 4.42
CA ALA A 78 13.80 -9.17 4.73
C ALA A 78 14.34 -8.61 6.06
N GLU A 79 14.19 -7.31 6.29
CA GLU A 79 14.60 -6.69 7.55
C GLU A 79 13.80 -7.23 8.73
N ARG A 80 12.48 -7.40 8.59
CA ARG A 80 11.66 -7.96 9.68
C ARG A 80 12.03 -9.42 9.96
N GLU A 81 12.22 -10.25 8.94
CA GLU A 81 12.66 -11.65 9.09
C GLU A 81 14.03 -11.72 9.78
N ARG A 82 15.00 -10.89 9.35
CA ARG A 82 16.33 -10.77 9.97
C ARG A 82 16.25 -10.42 11.46
N ARG A 83 15.41 -9.46 11.84
CA ARG A 83 15.23 -9.05 13.24
C ARG A 83 14.60 -10.17 14.09
N ILE A 84 13.63 -10.89 13.54
CA ILE A 84 13.00 -12.02 14.24
C ILE A 84 14.06 -13.12 14.50
N GLU A 85 14.84 -13.47 13.48
CA GLU A 85 15.83 -14.56 13.56
C GLU A 85 17.03 -14.21 14.44
N ASN A 86 17.59 -13.00 14.30
CA ASN A 86 18.86 -12.63 14.93
C ASN A 86 18.70 -11.92 16.28
N GLU A 87 17.59 -11.20 16.48
CA GLU A 87 17.38 -10.35 17.67
C GLU A 87 16.24 -10.90 18.56
N GLY A 88 15.58 -11.98 18.16
CA GLY A 88 14.38 -12.47 18.85
C GLY A 88 13.23 -11.46 18.83
N PHE A 89 13.19 -10.58 17.82
CA PHE A 89 12.22 -9.50 17.74
C PHE A 89 10.78 -10.02 17.75
N ALA A 90 9.96 -9.48 18.64
CA ALA A 90 8.52 -9.71 18.69
C ALA A 90 7.79 -8.38 18.79
N GLN A 91 6.69 -8.23 18.05
CA GLN A 91 5.80 -7.09 18.22
C GLN A 91 4.75 -7.39 19.28
N GLU A 92 4.57 -6.48 20.24
CA GLU A 92 3.46 -6.53 21.20
C GLU A 92 2.11 -6.44 20.49
N LYS A 93 1.99 -5.51 19.52
CA LYS A 93 0.82 -5.37 18.65
C LYS A 93 1.22 -5.68 17.20
N PRO A 94 0.74 -6.79 16.62
CA PRO A 94 1.05 -7.15 15.23
C PRO A 94 0.55 -6.08 14.24
N ASP A 95 1.44 -5.62 13.37
CA ASP A 95 1.08 -4.86 12.17
C ASP A 95 0.70 -5.79 11.00
N PHE A 96 0.28 -5.21 9.87
CA PHE A 96 -0.07 -6.00 8.69
C PHE A 96 1.10 -6.87 8.19
N LEU A 97 2.33 -6.34 8.22
CA LEU A 97 3.52 -7.10 7.85
C LEU A 97 3.69 -8.32 8.75
N GLN A 98 3.57 -8.16 10.06
CA GLN A 98 3.65 -9.25 11.02
C GLN A 98 2.59 -10.31 10.74
N HIS A 99 1.35 -9.89 10.44
CA HIS A 99 0.29 -10.81 10.04
C HIS A 99 0.64 -11.59 8.76
N CYS A 100 1.30 -10.98 7.78
CA CYS A 100 1.75 -11.70 6.58
C CYS A 100 2.83 -12.75 6.92
N LEU A 101 3.73 -12.46 7.86
CA LEU A 101 4.80 -13.38 8.25
C LEU A 101 4.27 -14.58 9.06
N THR A 102 3.27 -14.34 9.92
CA THR A 102 2.72 -15.36 10.81
C THR A 102 1.46 -16.03 10.27
N ALA A 103 0.90 -15.54 9.15
CA ALA A 103 -0.26 -16.14 8.50
C ALA A 103 -0.03 -17.64 8.24
N ARG A 104 -1.09 -18.42 8.47
CA ARG A 104 -1.16 -19.87 8.21
C ARG A 104 -2.44 -20.17 7.45
N HIS A 105 -2.33 -21.07 6.47
CA HIS A 105 -3.50 -21.55 5.74
C HIS A 105 -4.45 -22.29 6.71
N PRO A 106 -5.76 -22.00 6.73
CA PRO A 106 -6.67 -22.54 7.73
C PRO A 106 -6.69 -24.07 7.82
N SER A 107 -6.63 -24.77 6.67
CA SER A 107 -6.72 -26.24 6.65
C SER A 107 -5.36 -26.95 6.67
N THR A 108 -4.33 -26.41 6.02
CA THR A 108 -3.04 -27.09 5.86
C THR A 108 -2.00 -26.61 6.86
N GLN A 109 -2.30 -25.53 7.58
CA GLN A 109 -1.37 -24.84 8.47
C GLN A 109 -0.06 -24.40 7.78
N ALA A 110 -0.02 -24.40 6.44
CA ALA A 110 1.15 -23.96 5.70
C ALA A 110 1.32 -22.44 5.82
N PRO A 111 2.55 -21.92 5.99
CA PRO A 111 2.80 -20.48 5.96
C PRO A 111 2.65 -19.93 4.54
N LEU A 112 2.53 -18.61 4.42
CA LEU A 112 2.73 -17.95 3.13
C LEU A 112 4.16 -18.21 2.61
N THR A 113 4.28 -18.47 1.31
CA THR A 113 5.59 -18.61 0.67
C THR A 113 6.35 -17.27 0.71
N PRO A 114 7.70 -17.28 0.56
CA PRO A 114 8.48 -16.05 0.51
C PRO A 114 7.98 -15.04 -0.54
N SER A 115 7.52 -15.53 -1.70
CA SER A 115 6.96 -14.69 -2.76
C SER A 115 5.59 -14.14 -2.41
N GLN A 116 4.72 -14.92 -1.76
CA GLN A 116 3.40 -14.46 -1.31
C GLN A 116 3.53 -13.36 -0.25
N LYS A 117 4.43 -13.51 0.73
CA LYS A 117 4.69 -12.46 1.74
C LYS A 117 5.03 -11.12 1.07
N ARG A 118 6.01 -11.13 0.14
CA ARG A 118 6.43 -9.93 -0.62
C ARG A 118 5.30 -9.36 -1.48
N ALA A 119 4.52 -10.23 -2.12
CA ALA A 119 3.39 -9.81 -2.95
C ALA A 119 2.32 -9.07 -2.13
N HIS A 120 1.96 -9.57 -0.94
CA HIS A 120 0.98 -8.90 -0.06
C HIS A 120 1.44 -7.51 0.37
N ILE A 121 2.71 -7.34 0.71
CA ILE A 121 3.27 -6.03 1.08
C ILE A 121 3.34 -5.08 -0.12
N THR A 122 3.78 -5.60 -1.27
CA THR A 122 3.79 -4.84 -2.54
C THR A 122 2.40 -4.32 -2.90
N LEU A 123 1.37 -5.18 -2.79
CA LEU A 123 -0.02 -4.80 -3.07
C LEU A 123 -0.50 -3.68 -2.13
N LEU A 124 -0.18 -3.75 -0.84
CA LEU A 124 -0.62 -2.74 0.12
C LEU A 124 0.03 -1.37 -0.13
N ILE A 125 1.31 -1.39 -0.52
CA ILE A 125 2.06 -0.19 -0.95
C ILE A 125 1.36 0.46 -2.17
N GLN A 126 0.97 -0.34 -3.16
CA GLN A 126 0.40 0.14 -4.43
C GLN A 126 -1.05 0.62 -4.27
N ALA A 127 -1.91 -0.21 -3.70
CA ALA A 127 -3.36 0.02 -3.72
C ALA A 127 -3.81 1.08 -2.72
N GLY A 128 -3.11 1.24 -1.59
CA GLY A 128 -3.62 2.01 -0.45
C GLY A 128 -3.49 3.53 -0.59
N ALA A 129 -2.38 4.03 -1.13
CA ALA A 129 -2.05 5.46 -1.06
C ALA A 129 -2.80 6.30 -2.10
N ASP A 130 -2.74 5.92 -3.38
CA ASP A 130 -3.25 6.74 -4.48
C ASP A 130 -4.78 6.74 -4.55
N THR A 131 -5.42 5.58 -4.33
CA THR A 131 -6.89 5.45 -4.36
C THR A 131 -7.56 6.20 -3.20
N THR A 132 -7.10 5.96 -1.97
CA THR A 132 -7.62 6.64 -0.77
C THR A 132 -7.34 8.14 -0.81
N GLY A 133 -6.13 8.53 -1.25
CA GLY A 133 -5.78 9.94 -1.42
C GLY A 133 -6.68 10.66 -2.43
N THR A 134 -6.93 10.03 -3.58
CA THR A 134 -7.85 10.55 -4.59
C THR A 134 -9.30 10.65 -4.08
N ALA A 135 -9.77 9.62 -3.37
CA ALA A 135 -11.11 9.60 -2.79
C ALA A 135 -11.30 10.71 -1.74
N LEU A 136 -10.34 10.88 -0.82
CA LEU A 136 -10.37 11.95 0.18
C LEU A 136 -10.29 13.33 -0.47
N GLY A 137 -9.36 13.54 -1.40
CA GLY A 137 -9.22 14.80 -2.13
C GLY A 137 -10.51 15.17 -2.88
N SER A 138 -11.14 14.20 -3.54
CA SER A 138 -12.41 14.39 -4.25
C SER A 138 -13.56 14.70 -3.28
N THR A 139 -13.64 13.98 -2.16
CA THR A 139 -14.64 14.21 -1.11
C THR A 139 -14.53 15.65 -0.57
N LEU A 140 -13.32 16.08 -0.19
CA LEU A 140 -13.09 17.43 0.31
C LEU A 140 -13.44 18.49 -0.74
N ARG A 141 -13.05 18.28 -2.00
CA ARG A 141 -13.44 19.16 -3.11
C ARG A 141 -14.95 19.29 -3.20
N PHE A 142 -15.70 18.18 -3.23
CA PHE A 142 -17.15 18.22 -3.36
C PHE A 142 -17.85 18.83 -2.15
N LEU A 143 -17.35 18.61 -0.94
CA LEU A 143 -17.87 19.29 0.25
C LEU A 143 -17.68 20.81 0.13
N LEU A 144 -16.48 21.27 -0.25
CA LEU A 144 -16.17 22.70 -0.35
C LEU A 144 -16.97 23.41 -1.47
N THR A 145 -17.34 22.70 -2.54
CA THR A 145 -18.12 23.28 -3.65
C THR A 145 -19.63 23.10 -3.50
N HIS A 146 -20.12 22.41 -2.46
CA HIS A 146 -21.55 22.17 -2.21
C HIS A 146 -21.91 22.54 -0.76
N PRO A 147 -22.23 23.83 -0.48
CA PRO A 147 -22.41 24.33 0.88
C PRO A 147 -23.48 23.59 1.70
N ALA A 148 -24.56 23.14 1.07
CA ALA A 148 -25.61 22.37 1.74
C ALA A 148 -25.07 21.03 2.27
N SER A 149 -24.27 20.32 1.46
CA SER A 149 -23.64 19.05 1.84
C SER A 149 -22.61 19.24 2.94
N LEU A 150 -21.79 20.30 2.87
CA LEU A 150 -20.83 20.64 3.92
C LEU A 150 -21.52 20.97 5.24
N SER A 151 -22.60 21.77 5.20
CA SER A 151 -23.40 22.11 6.37
C SER A 151 -23.94 20.84 7.04
N ARG A 152 -24.55 19.94 6.26
CA ARG A 152 -25.05 18.66 6.77
C ARG A 152 -23.95 17.80 7.40
N CYS A 153 -22.82 17.65 6.72
CA CYS A 153 -21.67 16.88 7.23
C CYS A 153 -21.15 17.44 8.56
N ARG A 154 -21.03 18.78 8.69
CA ARG A 154 -20.63 19.43 9.94
C ARG A 154 -21.63 19.16 11.06
N THR A 155 -22.93 19.28 10.80
CA THR A 155 -23.98 18.98 11.79
C THR A 155 -23.92 17.53 12.26
N GLU A 156 -23.76 16.58 11.33
CA GLU A 156 -23.60 15.15 11.66
C GLU A 156 -22.39 14.90 12.57
N LEU A 157 -21.23 15.52 12.26
CA LEU A 157 -20.02 15.42 13.08
C LEU A 157 -20.22 16.05 14.47
N SER A 158 -20.84 17.22 14.55
CA SER A 158 -21.14 17.89 15.83
C SER A 158 -22.08 17.05 16.70
N HIS A 159 -23.10 16.42 16.11
CA HIS A 159 -24.00 15.52 16.85
C HIS A 159 -23.27 14.26 17.33
N ALA A 160 -22.45 13.64 16.48
CA ALA A 160 -21.66 12.45 16.86
C ALA A 160 -20.66 12.75 17.97
N LEU A 161 -20.03 13.93 17.92
CA LEU A 161 -19.15 14.43 18.97
C LEU A 161 -19.89 14.64 20.29
N ALA A 162 -21.02 15.37 20.28
CA ALA A 162 -21.82 15.62 21.48
C ALA A 162 -22.32 14.32 22.11
N ALA A 163 -22.65 13.33 21.28
CA ALA A 163 -23.06 11.99 21.70
C ALA A 163 -21.89 11.08 22.09
N ARG A 164 -20.64 11.55 22.05
CA ARG A 164 -19.41 10.78 22.34
C ARG A 164 -19.30 9.48 21.51
N ARG A 165 -19.71 9.53 20.24
CA ARG A 165 -19.68 8.38 19.31
C ARG A 165 -18.44 8.33 18.42
N LEU A 166 -17.51 9.30 18.56
CA LEU A 166 -16.27 9.33 17.79
C LEU A 166 -15.18 8.50 18.49
N SER A 167 -14.41 7.73 17.70
CA SER A 167 -13.30 6.91 18.19
C SER A 167 -11.99 7.69 18.31
N SER A 168 -11.13 7.31 19.25
CA SER A 168 -9.76 7.82 19.38
C SER A 168 -8.81 7.09 18.39
N PRO A 169 -7.82 7.75 17.76
CA PRO A 169 -7.47 9.16 17.91
C PRO A 169 -8.22 10.03 16.90
N ILE A 170 -9.40 10.49 17.28
CA ILE A 170 -9.90 11.80 16.88
C ILE A 170 -10.00 12.58 18.19
N LEU A 171 -8.85 13.07 18.66
CA LEU A 171 -8.77 14.10 19.70
C LEU A 171 -9.04 15.44 18.99
N LEU A 172 -9.99 16.19 19.52
CA LEU A 172 -10.19 17.61 19.19
C LEU A 172 -9.10 18.46 19.82
#